data_AF-G8XRW0-F1
#
_entry.id   AF-G8XRW0-F1
#
_cell.length_a   1.000
_cell.length_b   1.000
_cell.length_c   1.000
_cell.angle_alpha   90.00
_cell.angle_beta   90.00
_cell.angle_gamma   90.00
#
_symmetry.space_group_name_H-M   'P 1'
#
loop_
_entity.id
_entity.type
_entity.pdbx_description
1 polymer ?
#
loop_
_entity_poly.entity_id
_entity_poly.type
_entity_poly.pdbx_seq_one_letter_code
_entity_poly.pdbx_strand_id
1 'polypeptide(L)'
;ELLGWVKDVFQHCVMSWDGEALIRELDFVSRIFHGSKDPRGRKLHWKSDDLKENLRSGKVESKAACKAILMVFKELELDSQKTLENAESESERLIAPQEACNRISEVVHEAVRNMEMVANEKMRMFKKARLSFDACERELAEKAREAGELNMDRQKKKLEIEELERIVRLKSAEADMFQMKANEAKRESERLQRILLAKSDKSEEEYTSNYLKQRLSEAEAEKQYLYEKMKMQETSRLSQSSGGGDPLMFSKIHDLLYSVPPNADGPSNDC
;
A
#
# COMPACT_ATOMS: atom_id res chain seq x y z
N GLU A 1 8.39 57.61 18.37
CA GLU A 1 9.07 57.69 17.05
C GLU A 1 9.52 56.29 16.64
N LEU A 2 9.18 55.82 15.43
CA LEU A 2 9.45 54.43 14.99
C LEU A 2 10.94 54.17 14.71
N LEU A 3 11.65 55.19 14.21
CA LEU A 3 13.10 55.15 13.97
C LEU A 3 13.90 54.91 15.26
N GLY A 4 13.53 55.59 16.35
CA GLY A 4 14.15 55.40 17.67
C GLY A 4 13.98 53.98 18.20
N TRP A 5 12.77 53.41 18.10
CA TRP A 5 12.52 52.03 18.52
C TRP A 5 13.36 51.02 17.72
N VAL A 6 13.40 51.14 16.38
CA VAL A 6 14.21 50.26 15.53
C VAL A 6 15.68 50.37 15.90
N LYS A 7 16.18 51.58 16.11
CA LYS A 7 17.56 51.82 16.56
C LYS A 7 17.84 51.09 17.88
N ASP A 8 16.99 51.24 18.88
CA ASP A 8 17.20 50.63 20.20
C ASP A 8 17.25 49.10 20.11
N VAL A 9 16.35 48.50 19.30
CA VAL A 9 16.35 47.05 19.04
C VAL A 9 17.65 46.61 18.38
N PHE A 10 18.11 47.30 17.34
CA PHE A 10 19.35 46.94 16.65
C PHE A 10 20.57 47.16 17.54
N GLN A 11 20.62 48.20 18.37
CA GLN A 11 21.74 48.43 19.28
C GLN A 11 21.91 47.32 20.32
N HIS A 12 20.80 46.75 20.82
CA HIS A 12 20.85 45.70 21.85
C HIS A 12 20.91 44.27 21.27
N CYS A 13 20.28 44.03 20.12
CA CYS A 13 20.07 42.67 19.62
C CYS A 13 20.94 42.30 18.42
N VAL A 14 21.48 43.26 17.64
CA VAL A 14 22.13 42.93 16.35
C VAL A 14 23.37 42.06 16.51
N MET A 15 24.04 42.10 17.66
CA MET A 15 25.24 41.29 17.93
C MET A 15 24.93 39.83 18.28
N SER A 16 23.68 39.51 18.66
CA SER A 16 23.25 38.15 18.97
C SER A 16 22.57 37.45 17.78
N TRP A 17 22.32 38.16 16.68
CA TRP A 17 21.70 37.61 15.49
C TRP A 17 22.69 36.85 14.61
N ASP A 18 22.24 35.71 14.08
CA ASP A 18 22.91 35.03 12.98
C ASP A 18 22.57 35.71 11.63
N GLY A 19 23.20 35.25 10.55
CA GLY A 19 23.01 35.85 9.23
C GLY A 19 21.56 35.83 8.73
N GLU A 20 20.81 34.76 9.01
CA GLU A 20 19.41 34.64 8.59
C GLU A 20 18.48 35.53 9.40
N ALA A 21 18.68 35.60 10.72
CA ALA A 21 17.96 36.52 11.59
C ALA A 21 18.22 37.96 11.18
N LEU A 22 19.48 38.33 10.91
CA LEU A 22 19.83 39.69 10.46
C LEU A 22 19.15 40.04 9.12
N ILE A 23 19.11 39.12 8.16
CA ILE A 23 18.42 39.32 6.87
C ILE A 23 16.92 39.57 7.09
N ARG A 24 16.26 38.81 7.97
CA ARG A 24 14.83 38.98 8.27
C ARG A 24 14.55 40.32 8.94
N GLU A 25 15.36 40.71 9.91
CA GLU A 25 15.19 41.98 10.62
C GLU A 25 15.46 43.18 9.71
N LEU A 26 16.46 43.11 8.83
CA LEU A 26 16.69 44.13 7.80
C LEU A 26 15.50 44.20 6.82
N ASP A 27 14.87 43.08 6.47
CA ASP A 27 13.67 43.07 5.63
C ASP A 27 12.48 43.77 6.29
N PHE A 28 12.27 43.55 7.59
CA PHE A 28 11.26 44.29 8.36
C PHE A 28 11.53 45.79 8.36
N VAL A 29 12.78 46.20 8.59
CA VAL A 29 13.17 47.61 8.55
C VAL A 29 12.91 48.21 7.17
N SER A 30 13.28 47.53 6.10
CA SER A 30 13.00 48.00 4.74
C SER A 30 11.50 48.17 4.49
N ARG A 31 10.68 47.19 4.88
CA ARG A 31 9.22 47.27 4.71
C ARG A 31 8.60 48.42 5.50
N ILE A 32 9.10 48.67 6.71
CA ILE A 32 8.64 49.76 7.56
C ILE A 32 8.97 51.13 6.93
N PHE A 33 10.16 51.30 6.36
CA PHE A 33 10.64 52.60 5.88
C PHE A 33 10.55 52.82 4.36
N HIS A 34 10.03 51.86 3.60
CA HIS A 34 9.89 51.93 2.13
C HIS A 34 9.20 53.20 1.62
N GLY A 35 8.18 53.68 2.33
CA GLY A 35 7.44 54.90 2.00
C GLY A 35 7.80 56.12 2.84
N SER A 36 8.94 56.12 3.54
CA SER A 36 9.25 57.17 4.51
C SER A 36 9.46 58.55 3.87
N LYS A 37 8.75 59.56 4.37
CA LYS A 37 8.95 60.98 4.00
C LYS A 37 10.11 61.63 4.77
N ASP A 38 10.55 61.03 5.88
CA ASP A 38 11.71 61.48 6.65
C ASP A 38 13.02 61.09 5.92
N PRO A 39 13.92 62.05 5.63
CA PRO A 39 15.25 61.76 5.09
C PRO A 39 16.02 60.66 5.85
N ARG A 40 15.89 60.63 7.18
CA ARG A 40 16.55 59.64 8.05
C ARG A 40 16.00 58.23 7.81
N GLY A 41 14.67 58.12 7.68
CA GLY A 41 14.01 56.86 7.36
C GLY A 41 14.33 56.35 5.95
N ARG A 42 14.42 57.25 4.95
CA ARG A 42 14.83 56.85 3.59
C ARG A 42 16.26 56.32 3.53
N LYS A 43 17.18 56.98 4.24
CA LYS A 43 18.59 56.54 4.34
C LYS A 43 18.67 55.15 4.99
N LEU A 44 17.90 54.92 6.05
CA LEU A 44 17.83 53.62 6.71
C LEU A 44 17.25 52.53 5.79
N HIS A 45 16.13 52.79 5.11
CA HIS A 45 15.55 51.88 4.12
C HIS A 45 16.57 51.42 3.08
N TRP A 46 17.22 52.38 2.42
CA TRP A 46 18.17 52.08 1.34
C TRP A 46 19.37 51.26 1.85
N LYS A 47 19.89 51.59 3.03
CA LYS A 47 20.99 50.84 3.64
C LYS A 47 20.59 49.45 4.09
N SER A 48 19.39 49.28 4.63
CA SER A 48 18.88 47.96 5.02
C SER A 48 18.66 47.06 3.82
N ASP A 49 18.12 47.58 2.71
CA ASP A 49 17.97 46.81 1.48
C ASP A 49 19.31 46.42 0.84
N ASP A 50 20.28 47.35 0.78
CA ASP A 50 21.62 47.06 0.28
C ASP A 50 22.34 45.99 1.13
N LEU A 51 22.31 46.11 2.46
CA LEU A 51 22.93 45.12 3.36
C LEU A 51 22.24 43.75 3.27
N LYS A 52 20.91 43.73 3.14
CA LYS A 52 20.13 42.50 2.98
C LYS A 52 20.51 41.76 1.70
N GLU A 53 20.62 42.45 0.58
CA GLU A 53 21.01 41.84 -0.71
C GLU A 53 22.49 41.41 -0.72
N ASN A 54 23.37 42.19 -0.08
CA ASN A 54 24.78 41.82 0.07
C ASN A 54 25.00 40.60 0.98
N LEU A 55 24.16 40.42 2.00
CA LEU A 55 24.16 39.23 2.86
C LEU A 55 23.62 37.99 2.12
N ARG A 56 22.52 38.14 1.36
CA ARG A 56 21.96 37.04 0.55
C ARG A 56 22.91 36.57 -0.55
N SER A 57 23.68 37.48 -1.12
CA SER A 57 24.68 37.18 -2.16
C SER A 57 26.05 36.79 -1.60
N GLY A 58 26.22 36.73 -0.28
CA GLY A 58 27.47 36.35 0.38
C GLY A 58 28.63 37.35 0.21
N LYS A 59 28.35 38.58 -0.26
CA LYS A 59 29.37 39.62 -0.51
C LYS A 59 29.87 40.27 0.77
N VAL A 60 29.08 40.23 1.84
CA VAL A 60 29.39 40.83 3.13
C VAL A 60 29.15 39.79 4.23
N GLU A 61 30.12 39.63 5.13
CA GLU A 61 29.97 38.76 6.30
C GLU A 61 28.96 39.36 7.29
N SER A 62 28.17 38.51 7.96
CA SER A 62 27.16 38.93 8.95
C SER A 62 27.71 39.94 9.97
N LYS A 63 28.89 39.69 10.53
CA LYS A 63 29.52 40.59 11.51
C LYS A 63 29.88 41.96 10.95
N ALA A 64 30.25 42.05 9.67
CA ALA A 64 30.52 43.31 8.99
C ALA A 64 29.22 44.05 8.70
N ALA A 65 28.14 43.35 8.32
CA ALA A 65 26.82 43.94 8.14
C ALA A 65 26.21 44.47 9.45
N CYS A 66 26.35 43.75 10.57
CA CYS A 66 25.95 44.24 11.90
C CYS A 66 26.64 45.56 12.25
N LYS A 67 27.95 45.66 11.98
CA LYS A 67 28.70 46.91 12.21
C LYS A 67 28.22 48.02 11.28
N ALA A 68 27.99 47.72 10.01
CA ALA A 68 27.56 48.70 9.02
C ALA A 68 26.20 49.32 9.39
N ILE A 69 25.22 48.51 9.80
CA ILE A 69 23.90 49.04 10.19
C ILE A 69 23.97 49.86 11.49
N LEU A 70 24.81 49.48 12.46
CA LEU A 70 25.05 50.28 13.66
C LEU A 70 25.71 51.63 13.36
N MET A 71 26.61 51.67 12.38
CA MET A 71 27.23 52.92 11.93
C MET A 71 26.21 53.87 11.30
N VAL A 72 25.25 53.35 10.54
CA VAL A 72 24.14 54.16 9.98
C VAL A 72 23.35 54.82 11.11
N PHE A 73 23.03 54.10 12.19
CA PHE A 73 22.32 54.69 13.33
C PHE A 73 23.12 55.80 14.01
N LYS A 74 24.44 55.67 14.14
CA LYS A 74 25.31 56.73 14.68
C LYS A 74 25.35 57.97 13.79
N GLU A 75 25.40 57.79 12.47
CA GLU A 75 25.34 58.92 11.54
C GLU A 75 24.01 59.68 11.65
N LEU A 76 22.89 58.97 11.82
CA LEU A 76 21.58 59.57 11.99
C LEU A 76 21.43 60.37 13.30
N GLU A 77 22.18 60.04 14.35
CA GLU A 77 22.23 60.82 15.59
C GLU A 77 22.96 62.16 15.40
N LEU A 78 24.09 62.14 14.70
CA LEU A 78 24.91 63.33 14.45
C LEU A 78 24.17 64.38 13.59
N ASP A 79 23.37 63.93 12.63
CA ASP A 79 22.53 64.81 11.81
C ASP A 79 21.36 65.42 12.62
N SER A 80 20.92 64.76 13.70
CA SER A 80 19.87 65.27 14.60
C SER A 80 20.37 66.38 15.53
N GLN A 81 21.61 66.29 16.01
CA GLN A 81 22.19 67.29 16.93
C GLN A 81 22.49 68.62 16.23
N LYS A 82 22.89 68.62 14.96
CA LYS A 82 23.10 69.83 14.16
C LYS A 82 21.84 70.67 13.93
N THR A 83 20.65 70.07 14.07
CA THR A 83 19.38 70.81 13.93
C THR A 83 18.95 71.47 15.25
N LEU A 84 19.47 70.99 16.38
CA LEU A 84 19.11 71.43 17.73
C LEU A 84 19.89 72.69 18.15
N GLU A 85 21.14 72.84 17.70
CA GLU A 85 21.97 74.04 17.95
C GLU A 85 21.36 75.33 17.35
N ASN A 86 20.52 75.21 16.30
CA ASN A 86 19.81 76.36 15.73
C ASN A 86 18.55 76.78 16.52
N ALA A 87 18.04 75.93 17.43
CA ALA A 87 16.81 76.19 18.20
C ALA A 87 17.07 76.71 19.63
N GLU A 88 18.30 76.59 20.14
CA GLU A 88 18.66 77.08 21.49
C GLU A 88 18.72 78.61 21.59
N SER A 89 18.70 79.33 20.46
CA SER A 89 18.74 80.80 20.40
C SER A 89 17.45 81.51 20.84
N GLU A 90 16.33 80.81 21.07
CA GLU A 90 15.04 81.42 21.45
C GLU A 90 14.56 81.07 22.88
N SER A 91 15.25 80.20 23.62
CA SER A 91 14.82 79.72 24.95
C SER A 91 15.46 80.45 26.14
N GLU A 92 15.87 81.71 25.96
CA GLU A 92 16.37 82.56 27.05
C GLU A 92 15.48 83.81 27.22
N ARG A 93 14.15 83.61 27.24
CA ARG A 93 13.22 84.57 27.83
C ARG A 93 12.64 84.00 29.12
N LEU A 94 12.76 84.75 30.20
CA LEU A 94 12.14 84.46 31.49
C LEU A 94 10.61 84.46 31.33
N ILE A 95 9.99 83.28 31.35
CA ILE A 95 8.53 83.12 31.31
C ILE A 95 7.95 83.55 32.67
N ALA A 96 6.84 84.29 32.67
CA ALA A 96 6.19 84.70 33.90
C ALA A 96 5.69 83.46 34.69
N PRO A 97 5.83 83.41 36.04
CA PRO A 97 5.46 82.24 36.85
C PRO A 97 4.02 81.74 36.60
N GLN A 98 3.07 82.65 36.37
CA GLN A 98 1.67 82.31 36.09
C GLN A 98 1.51 81.58 34.74
N GLU A 99 2.28 81.96 33.74
CA GLU A 99 2.24 81.37 32.40
C GLU A 99 2.91 79.98 32.40
N ALA A 100 3.97 79.81 33.19
CA ALA A 100 4.57 78.49 33.43
C ALA A 100 3.58 77.53 34.11
N CYS A 101 2.86 77.98 35.15
CA CYS A 101 1.84 77.16 35.81
C CYS A 101 0.69 76.76 34.88
N ASN A 102 0.22 77.67 34.02
CA ASN A 102 -0.83 77.35 33.05
C ASN A 102 -0.37 76.31 32.02
N ARG A 103 0.85 76.46 31.47
CA ARG A 103 1.44 75.48 30.55
C ARG A 103 1.62 74.10 31.21
N ILE A 104 2.04 74.06 32.47
CA ILE A 104 2.16 72.80 33.22
C ILE A 104 0.78 72.16 33.41
N SER A 105 -0.24 72.94 33.76
CA SER A 105 -1.62 72.46 33.92
C SER A 105 -2.17 71.86 32.63
N GLU A 106 -1.94 72.50 31.48
CA GLU A 106 -2.34 72.00 30.17
C GLU A 106 -1.68 70.66 29.83
N VAL A 107 -0.36 70.53 30.05
CA VAL A 107 0.39 69.29 29.82
C VAL A 107 -0.09 68.17 30.75
N VAL A 108 -0.37 68.48 32.02
CA VAL A 108 -0.91 67.50 32.98
C VAL A 108 -2.31 67.04 32.57
N HIS A 109 -3.20 67.96 32.19
CA HIS A 109 -4.55 67.60 31.72
C HIS A 109 -4.51 66.80 30.41
N GLU A 110 -3.61 67.13 29.49
CA GLU A 110 -3.38 66.36 28.27
C GLU A 110 -2.84 64.95 28.58
N ALA A 111 -1.89 64.83 29.49
CA ALA A 111 -1.37 63.54 29.94
C ALA A 111 -2.49 62.67 30.55
N VAL A 112 -3.37 63.25 31.37
CA VAL A 112 -4.53 62.54 31.94
C VAL A 112 -5.49 62.06 30.85
N ARG A 113 -5.85 62.91 29.89
CA ARG A 113 -6.71 62.50 28.75
C ARG A 113 -6.08 61.39 27.91
N ASN A 114 -4.78 61.45 27.67
CA ASN A 114 -4.05 60.41 26.95
C ASN A 114 -4.03 59.09 27.72
N MET A 115 -3.82 59.13 29.05
CA MET A 115 -3.90 57.95 29.91
C MET A 115 -5.30 57.33 29.90
N GLU A 116 -6.37 58.14 29.95
CA GLU A 116 -7.75 57.66 29.86
C GLU A 116 -8.05 57.00 28.51
N MET A 117 -7.61 57.60 27.39
CA MET A 117 -7.75 56.97 26.07
C MET A 117 -7.04 55.61 26.01
N VAL A 118 -5.80 55.53 26.52
CA VAL A 118 -5.04 54.27 26.57
C VAL A 118 -5.74 53.24 27.45
N ALA A 119 -6.28 53.64 28.61
CA ALA A 119 -7.01 52.74 29.50
C ALA A 119 -8.28 52.18 28.84
N ASN A 120 -9.06 53.04 28.18
CA ASN A 120 -10.28 52.65 27.46
C ASN A 120 -9.96 51.71 26.28
N GLU A 121 -8.92 52.01 25.51
CA GLU A 121 -8.51 51.17 24.38
C GLU A 121 -7.98 49.81 24.87
N LYS A 122 -7.18 49.78 25.94
CA LYS A 122 -6.75 48.52 26.56
C LYS A 122 -7.94 47.70 27.05
N MET A 123 -8.94 48.32 27.66
CA MET A 123 -10.14 47.62 28.11
C MET A 123 -10.95 47.06 26.93
N ARG A 124 -11.08 47.82 25.83
CA ARG A 124 -11.71 47.35 24.60
C ARG A 124 -10.99 46.14 24.01
N MET A 125 -9.66 46.19 23.95
CA MET A 125 -8.84 45.11 23.44
C MET A 125 -8.90 43.87 24.34
N PHE A 126 -8.88 44.04 25.66
CA PHE A 126 -9.06 42.96 26.62
C PHE A 126 -10.41 42.25 26.46
N LYS A 127 -11.51 43.01 26.36
CA LYS A 127 -12.85 42.44 26.13
C LYS A 127 -12.90 41.64 24.83
N LYS A 128 -12.30 42.17 23.75
CA LYS A 128 -12.22 41.46 22.46
C LYS A 128 -11.41 40.17 22.59
N ALA A 129 -10.24 40.23 23.22
CA ALA A 129 -9.38 39.07 23.45
C ALA A 129 -10.08 37.99 24.29
N ARG A 130 -10.83 38.40 25.31
CA ARG A 130 -11.60 37.49 26.16
C ARG A 130 -12.66 36.74 25.36
N LEU A 131 -13.44 37.44 24.53
CA LEU A 131 -14.44 36.82 23.67
C LEU A 131 -13.83 35.82 22.68
N SER A 132 -12.68 36.15 22.08
CA SER A 132 -11.98 35.20 21.21
C SER A 132 -11.44 33.98 21.95
N PHE A 133 -10.97 34.16 23.19
CA PHE A 133 -10.52 33.06 24.03
C PHE A 133 -11.68 32.12 24.39
N ASP A 134 -12.80 32.67 24.87
CA ASP A 134 -13.99 31.89 25.23
C ASP A 134 -14.57 31.16 23.99
N ALA A 135 -14.44 31.74 22.79
CA ALA A 135 -14.81 31.07 21.54
C ALA A 135 -13.91 29.87 21.24
N CYS A 136 -12.59 30.02 21.38
CA CYS A 136 -11.62 28.95 21.20
C CYS A 136 -11.83 27.82 22.21
N GLU A 137 -12.13 28.14 23.47
CA GLU A 137 -12.41 27.16 24.52
C GLU A 137 -13.64 26.30 24.17
N ARG A 138 -14.72 26.91 23.67
CA ARG A 138 -15.90 26.17 23.20
C ARG A 138 -15.60 25.28 22.01
N GLU A 139 -14.84 25.78 21.03
CA GLU A 139 -14.43 24.98 19.87
C GLU A 139 -13.59 23.77 20.31
N LEU A 140 -12.66 23.96 21.25
CA LEU A 140 -11.85 22.87 21.79
C LEU A 140 -12.71 21.81 22.48
N ALA A 141 -13.71 22.23 23.27
CA ALA A 141 -14.64 21.31 23.93
C ALA A 141 -15.48 20.53 22.91
N GLU A 142 -15.95 21.18 21.84
CA GLU A 142 -16.66 20.53 20.75
C GLU A 142 -15.79 19.51 20.03
N LYS A 143 -14.54 19.87 19.71
CA LYS A 143 -13.57 18.94 19.09
C LYS A 143 -13.24 17.75 19.97
N ALA A 144 -13.14 17.95 21.30
CA ALA A 144 -12.96 16.84 22.23
C ALA A 144 -14.16 15.88 22.21
N ARG A 145 -15.39 16.40 22.14
CA ARG A 145 -16.62 15.58 22.00
C ARG A 145 -16.63 14.81 20.68
N GLU A 146 -16.40 15.48 19.56
CA GLU A 146 -16.32 14.85 18.22
C GLU A 146 -15.26 13.74 18.18
N ALA A 147 -14.07 13.98 18.75
CA ALA A 147 -13.01 12.98 18.83
C ALA A 147 -13.42 11.77 19.68
N GLY A 148 -14.17 11.99 20.76
CA GLY A 148 -14.75 10.92 21.58
C GLY A 148 -15.73 10.06 20.78
N GLU A 149 -16.65 10.68 20.04
CA GLU A 149 -17.62 9.99 19.19
C GLU A 149 -16.94 9.17 18.09
N LEU A 150 -15.98 9.77 17.37
CA LEU A 150 -15.19 9.08 16.35
C LEU A 150 -14.41 7.89 16.92
N ASN A 151 -13.88 8.01 18.14
CA ASN A 151 -13.19 6.90 18.79
C ASN A 151 -14.16 5.76 19.13
N MET A 152 -15.37 6.06 19.62
CA MET A 152 -16.38 5.05 19.89
C MET A 152 -16.82 4.31 18.63
N ASP A 153 -17.05 5.04 17.54
CA ASP A 153 -17.41 4.43 16.25
C ASP A 153 -16.25 3.61 15.67
N ARG A 154 -15.01 4.04 15.85
CA ARG A 154 -13.83 3.24 15.51
C ARG A 154 -13.80 1.91 16.28
N GLN A 155 -14.12 1.91 17.59
CA GLN A 155 -14.18 0.67 18.38
C GLN A 155 -15.31 -0.25 17.90
N LYS A 156 -16.50 0.28 17.58
CA LYS A 156 -17.59 -0.52 17.01
C LYS A 156 -17.19 -1.19 15.69
N LYS A 157 -16.61 -0.41 14.76
CA LYS A 157 -16.12 -0.95 13.48
C LYS A 157 -15.04 -2.00 13.67
N LYS A 158 -14.16 -1.84 14.67
CA LYS A 158 -13.16 -2.85 15.01
C LYS A 158 -13.82 -4.19 15.40
N LEU A 159 -14.84 -4.16 16.25
CA LEU A 159 -15.59 -5.36 16.65
C LEU A 159 -16.32 -6.00 15.45
N GLU A 160 -16.92 -5.19 14.57
CA GLU A 160 -17.56 -5.68 13.35
C GLU A 160 -16.55 -6.37 12.41
N ILE A 161 -15.34 -5.82 12.27
CA ILE A 161 -14.27 -6.45 11.47
C ILE A 161 -13.85 -7.78 12.09
N GLU A 162 -13.63 -7.85 13.41
CA GLU A 162 -13.26 -9.08 14.11
C GLU A 162 -14.34 -10.18 13.97
N GLU A 163 -15.62 -9.79 13.98
CA GLU A 163 -16.75 -10.69 13.70
C GLU A 163 -16.70 -11.25 12.28
N LEU A 164 -16.54 -10.37 11.28
CA LEU A 164 -16.44 -10.77 9.88
C LEU A 164 -15.25 -11.69 9.63
N GLU A 165 -14.09 -11.41 10.23
CA GLU A 165 -12.93 -12.28 10.13
C GLU A 165 -13.18 -13.66 10.72
N ARG A 166 -13.94 -13.77 11.81
CA ARG A 166 -14.32 -15.07 12.38
C ARG A 166 -15.22 -15.85 11.43
N ILE A 167 -16.18 -15.18 10.79
CA ILE A 167 -17.05 -15.80 9.78
C ILE A 167 -16.24 -16.29 8.59
N VAL A 168 -15.32 -15.45 8.08
CA VAL A 168 -14.44 -15.82 6.97
C VAL A 168 -13.59 -17.04 7.32
N ARG A 169 -12.98 -17.08 8.51
CA ARG A 169 -12.20 -18.25 8.97
C ARG A 169 -13.06 -19.51 9.03
N LEU A 170 -14.26 -19.41 9.59
CA LEU A 170 -15.18 -20.56 9.68
C LEU A 170 -15.58 -21.05 8.28
N LYS A 171 -15.92 -20.13 7.38
CA LYS A 171 -16.32 -20.47 6.00
C LYS A 171 -15.17 -21.06 5.19
N SER A 172 -13.94 -20.59 5.39
CA SER A 172 -12.75 -21.18 4.79
C SER A 172 -12.57 -22.63 5.26
N ALA A 173 -12.64 -22.88 6.57
CA ALA A 173 -12.51 -24.23 7.12
C ALA A 173 -13.65 -25.17 6.65
N GLU A 174 -14.86 -24.65 6.53
CA GLU A 174 -16.00 -25.38 5.97
C GLU A 174 -15.78 -25.75 4.50
N ALA A 175 -15.27 -24.82 3.69
CA ALA A 175 -14.94 -25.07 2.29
C ALA A 175 -13.81 -26.11 2.14
N ASP A 176 -12.76 -26.02 2.96
CA ASP A 176 -11.65 -26.98 2.94
C ASP A 176 -12.12 -28.40 3.29
N MET A 177 -13.01 -28.53 4.29
CA MET A 177 -13.61 -29.80 4.64
C MET A 177 -14.47 -30.37 3.50
N PHE A 178 -15.26 -29.53 2.82
CA PHE A 178 -16.05 -29.99 1.67
C PHE A 178 -15.17 -30.45 0.51
N GLN A 179 -14.09 -29.71 0.23
CA GLN A 179 -13.12 -30.10 -0.80
C GLN A 179 -12.44 -31.43 -0.46
N MET A 180 -12.05 -31.62 0.81
CA MET A 180 -11.51 -32.89 1.32
C MET A 180 -12.48 -34.05 1.09
N LYS A 181 -13.76 -33.89 1.44
CA LYS A 181 -14.79 -34.92 1.22
C LYS A 181 -15.03 -35.21 -0.25
N ALA A 182 -15.06 -34.20 -1.10
CA ALA A 182 -15.19 -34.38 -2.55
C ALA A 182 -14.00 -35.17 -3.13
N ASN A 183 -12.77 -34.84 -2.70
CA ASN A 183 -11.56 -35.55 -3.11
C ASN A 183 -11.53 -37.00 -2.61
N GLU A 184 -12.03 -37.26 -1.39
CA GLU A 184 -12.15 -38.62 -0.84
C GLU A 184 -13.18 -39.45 -1.61
N ALA A 185 -14.37 -38.90 -1.87
CA ALA A 185 -15.40 -39.57 -2.66
C ALA A 185 -14.91 -39.90 -4.08
N LYS A 186 -14.17 -38.98 -4.71
CA LYS A 186 -13.55 -39.20 -6.01
C LYS A 186 -12.54 -40.36 -5.98
N ARG A 187 -11.61 -40.37 -5.02
CA ARG A 187 -10.64 -41.46 -4.86
C ARG A 187 -11.31 -42.81 -4.63
N GLU A 188 -12.36 -42.84 -3.82
CA GLU A 188 -13.10 -44.08 -3.53
C GLU A 188 -13.85 -44.59 -4.77
N SER A 189 -14.47 -43.69 -5.53
CA SER A 189 -15.10 -44.04 -6.82
C SER A 189 -14.09 -44.64 -7.80
N GLU A 190 -12.92 -44.00 -7.96
CA GLU A 190 -11.83 -44.50 -8.83
C GLU A 190 -11.28 -45.85 -8.35
N ARG A 191 -11.23 -46.08 -7.03
CA ARG A 191 -10.85 -47.36 -6.44
C ARG A 191 -11.86 -48.46 -6.78
N LEU A 192 -13.15 -48.17 -6.62
CA LEU A 192 -14.23 -49.11 -6.95
C LEU A 192 -14.26 -49.41 -8.45
N GLN A 193 -14.07 -48.40 -9.30
CA GLN A 193 -13.99 -48.58 -10.75
C GLN A 193 -12.86 -49.53 -11.14
N ARG A 194 -11.67 -49.38 -10.55
CA ARG A 194 -10.55 -50.32 -10.78
C ARG A 194 -10.88 -51.75 -10.36
N ILE A 195 -11.58 -51.93 -9.24
CA ILE A 195 -12.00 -53.26 -8.79
C ILE A 195 -13.03 -53.87 -9.74
N LEU A 196 -13.99 -53.06 -10.22
CA LEU A 196 -15.00 -53.52 -11.17
C LEU A 196 -14.35 -54.04 -12.45
N LEU A 197 -13.43 -53.26 -13.03
CA LEU A 197 -12.69 -53.66 -14.23
C LEU A 197 -11.90 -54.94 -13.98
N ALA A 198 -11.09 -55.00 -12.93
CA ALA A 198 -10.30 -56.19 -12.61
C ALA A 198 -11.16 -57.44 -12.35
N LYS A 199 -12.36 -57.29 -11.78
CA LYS A 199 -13.30 -58.41 -11.60
C LYS A 199 -13.94 -58.83 -12.91
N SER A 200 -14.30 -57.89 -13.78
CA SER A 200 -14.82 -58.16 -15.11
C SER A 200 -13.81 -58.95 -15.92
N ASP A 201 -12.58 -58.44 -16.04
CA ASP A 201 -11.48 -59.06 -16.79
C ASP A 201 -11.23 -60.48 -16.29
N LYS A 202 -11.09 -60.65 -14.97
CA LYS A 202 -10.88 -61.98 -14.37
C LYS A 202 -12.03 -62.95 -14.66
N SER A 203 -13.27 -62.50 -14.59
CA SER A 203 -14.42 -63.35 -14.88
C SER A 203 -14.52 -63.74 -16.36
N GLU A 204 -14.13 -62.85 -17.27
CA GLU A 204 -14.06 -63.11 -18.71
C GLU A 204 -12.93 -64.09 -19.04
N GLU A 205 -11.75 -63.91 -18.44
CA GLU A 205 -10.63 -64.85 -18.52
C GLU A 205 -11.01 -66.25 -17.99
N GLU A 206 -11.69 -66.33 -16.85
CA GLU A 206 -12.15 -67.61 -16.28
C GLU A 206 -13.20 -68.28 -17.17
N TYR A 207 -14.15 -67.51 -17.71
CA TYR A 207 -15.16 -68.02 -18.63
C TYR A 207 -14.53 -68.61 -19.90
N THR A 208 -13.64 -67.86 -20.55
CA THR A 208 -12.96 -68.29 -21.78
C THR A 208 -12.08 -69.52 -21.53
N SER A 209 -11.32 -69.55 -20.43
CA SER A 209 -10.53 -70.72 -20.02
C SER A 209 -11.41 -71.96 -19.82
N ASN A 210 -12.51 -71.85 -19.08
CA ASN A 210 -13.40 -72.97 -18.80
C ASN A 210 -14.09 -73.48 -20.07
N TYR A 211 -14.52 -72.56 -20.93
CA TYR A 211 -15.10 -72.89 -22.23
C TYR A 211 -14.11 -73.68 -23.10
N LEU A 212 -12.87 -73.21 -23.24
CA LEU A 212 -11.84 -73.88 -24.03
C LEU A 212 -11.47 -75.25 -23.46
N LYS A 213 -11.34 -75.38 -22.12
CA LYS A 213 -11.11 -76.67 -21.46
C LYS A 213 -12.24 -77.67 -21.73
N GLN A 214 -13.49 -77.21 -21.67
CA GLN A 214 -14.65 -78.05 -21.96
C GLN A 214 -14.64 -78.54 -23.42
N ARG A 215 -14.37 -77.64 -24.37
CA ARG A 215 -14.24 -77.98 -25.80
C ARG A 215 -13.11 -78.97 -26.08
N LEU A 216 -11.96 -78.79 -25.43
CA LEU A 216 -10.82 -79.71 -25.55
C LEU A 216 -11.19 -81.11 -25.05
N SER A 217 -11.79 -81.20 -23.85
CA SER A 217 -12.22 -82.46 -23.24
C SER A 217 -13.24 -83.20 -24.11
N GLU A 218 -14.21 -82.48 -24.69
CA GLU A 218 -15.19 -83.06 -25.63
C GLU A 218 -14.52 -83.59 -26.91
N ALA A 219 -13.58 -82.84 -27.50
CA ALA A 219 -12.84 -83.28 -28.68
C ALA A 219 -11.94 -84.50 -28.37
N GLU A 220 -11.33 -84.56 -27.19
CA GLU A 220 -10.55 -85.72 -26.74
C GLU A 220 -11.43 -86.96 -26.55
N ALA A 221 -12.62 -86.81 -25.98
CA ALA A 221 -13.59 -87.90 -25.82
C ALA A 221 -14.10 -88.40 -27.18
N GLU A 222 -14.41 -87.50 -28.12
CA GLU A 222 -14.80 -87.89 -29.48
C GLU A 222 -13.68 -88.64 -30.21
N LYS A 223 -12.43 -88.16 -30.08
CA LYS A 223 -11.25 -88.86 -30.61
C LYS A 223 -11.11 -90.26 -30.01
N GLN A 224 -11.24 -90.41 -28.69
CA GLN A 224 -11.15 -91.71 -28.02
C GLN A 224 -12.28 -92.65 -28.48
N TYR A 225 -13.51 -92.14 -28.60
CA TYR A 225 -14.65 -92.90 -29.10
C TYR A 225 -14.42 -93.41 -30.52
N LEU A 226 -13.96 -92.55 -31.43
CA LEU A 226 -13.64 -92.94 -32.80
C LEU A 226 -12.52 -93.97 -32.86
N TYR A 227 -11.47 -93.80 -32.05
CA TYR A 227 -10.37 -94.75 -31.97
C TYR A 227 -10.83 -96.13 -31.51
N GLU A 228 -11.62 -96.21 -30.43
CA GLU A 228 -12.12 -97.50 -29.93
C GLU A 228 -13.08 -98.14 -30.94
N LYS A 229 -13.92 -97.34 -31.62
CA LYS A 229 -14.80 -97.82 -32.71
C LYS A 229 -14.00 -98.43 -33.86
N MET A 230 -12.94 -97.76 -34.31
CA MET A 230 -12.05 -98.28 -35.37
C MET A 230 -11.36 -99.57 -34.93
N LYS A 231 -10.80 -99.60 -33.72
CA LYS A 231 -10.16 -100.78 -33.13
C LYS A 231 -11.10 -101.99 -33.06
N MET A 232 -12.37 -101.78 -32.67
CA MET A 232 -13.39 -102.83 -32.67
C MET A 232 -13.72 -103.33 -34.07
N GLN A 233 -13.80 -102.42 -35.06
CA GLN A 233 -14.00 -102.78 -36.46
C GLN A 233 -12.81 -103.57 -37.03
N GLU A 234 -11.58 -103.20 -36.71
CA GLU A 234 -10.36 -103.94 -37.08
C GLU A 234 -10.30 -105.33 -36.43
N THR A 235 -10.59 -105.40 -35.12
CA THR A 235 -10.65 -106.69 -34.39
C THR A 235 -11.73 -107.61 -34.98
N SER A 236 -12.88 -107.04 -35.36
CA SER A 236 -13.97 -107.77 -36.04
C SER A 236 -13.55 -108.27 -37.44
N ARG A 237 -12.80 -107.47 -38.21
CA ARG A 237 -12.21 -107.87 -39.50
C ARG A 237 -11.19 -109.00 -39.33
N LEU A 238 -10.37 -108.96 -38.29
CA LEU A 238 -9.39 -110.01 -37.98
C LEU A 238 -10.07 -111.32 -37.53
N SER A 239 -11.17 -111.26 -36.77
CA SER A 239 -11.98 -112.45 -36.43
C SER A 239 -12.73 -113.04 -37.62
N GLN A 240 -13.23 -112.23 -38.56
CA GLN A 240 -13.83 -112.73 -39.80
C GLN A 240 -12.79 -113.29 -40.79
N SER A 241 -11.53 -112.86 -40.70
CA SER A 241 -10.42 -113.44 -41.47
C SER A 241 -10.00 -114.84 -41.03
N SER A 242 -10.51 -115.37 -39.91
CA SER A 242 -10.26 -116.75 -39.49
C SER A 242 -11.23 -117.77 -40.11
N GLY A 243 -12.11 -117.33 -41.02
CA GLY A 243 -12.98 -118.16 -41.84
C GLY A 243 -12.96 -117.71 -43.30
N GLY A 244 -11.90 -118.07 -44.03
CA GLY A 244 -11.89 -118.09 -45.50
C GLY A 244 -11.93 -116.73 -46.23
N GLY A 245 -10.75 -116.13 -46.43
CA GLY A 245 -10.29 -115.38 -47.62
C GLY A 245 -11.14 -114.26 -48.25
N ASP A 246 -10.57 -113.04 -48.36
CA ASP A 246 -10.25 -112.45 -49.68
C ASP A 246 -9.24 -111.27 -49.59
N PRO A 247 -8.08 -111.26 -50.29
CA PRO A 247 -7.07 -110.20 -50.23
C PRO A 247 -7.41 -108.91 -51.02
N LEU A 248 -8.54 -108.87 -51.74
CA LEU A 248 -8.82 -107.83 -52.75
C LEU A 248 -9.20 -106.45 -52.19
N MET A 249 -9.63 -106.37 -50.92
CA MET A 249 -10.10 -105.10 -50.34
C MET A 249 -8.98 -104.19 -49.84
N PHE A 250 -7.80 -104.72 -49.55
CA PHE A 250 -6.63 -103.91 -49.18
C PHE A 250 -6.02 -103.18 -50.38
N SER A 251 -6.13 -103.73 -51.59
CA SER A 251 -5.57 -103.12 -52.80
C SER A 251 -6.27 -101.83 -53.20
N LYS A 252 -7.60 -101.75 -53.04
CA LYS A 252 -8.39 -100.55 -53.38
C LYS A 252 -8.15 -99.36 -52.44
N ILE A 253 -7.81 -99.63 -51.17
CA ILE A 253 -7.53 -98.58 -50.19
C ILE A 253 -6.14 -97.99 -50.43
N HIS A 254 -5.18 -98.81 -50.87
CA HIS A 254 -3.85 -98.34 -51.24
C HIS A 254 -3.87 -97.43 -52.49
N ASP A 255 -4.70 -97.75 -53.49
CA ASP A 255 -4.85 -96.93 -54.71
C ASP A 255 -5.49 -95.55 -54.45
N LEU A 256 -6.34 -95.43 -53.43
CA LEU A 256 -6.97 -94.16 -53.04
C LEU A 256 -6.07 -93.28 -52.15
N LEU A 257 -5.14 -93.88 -51.40
CA LEU A 257 -4.21 -93.14 -50.53
C LEU A 257 -2.99 -92.58 -51.29
N TYR A 258 -2.64 -93.15 -52.45
CA TYR A 258 -1.47 -92.74 -53.24
C TYR A 258 -1.79 -92.02 -54.56
N SER A 259 -3.06 -91.81 -54.89
CA SER A 259 -3.43 -90.97 -56.04
C SER A 259 -3.52 -89.50 -55.62
N VAL A 260 -2.36 -88.83 -55.63
CA VAL A 260 -2.25 -87.36 -55.55
C VAL A 260 -2.74 -86.75 -56.87
N PRO A 261 -3.81 -85.92 -56.88
CA PRO A 261 -4.07 -85.01 -58.00
C PRO A 261 -3.19 -83.74 -57.83
N PRO A 262 -2.73 -83.14 -58.92
CA PRO A 262 -1.77 -82.04 -58.88
C PRO A 262 -2.38 -80.75 -58.32
N ASN A 263 -1.56 -80.03 -57.57
CA ASN A 263 -1.76 -78.69 -57.03
C ASN A 263 -2.40 -77.72 -58.05
N ALA A 264 -3.34 -76.90 -57.58
CA ALA A 264 -3.65 -75.62 -58.18
C ALA A 264 -3.70 -74.57 -57.06
N ASP A 265 -2.78 -73.63 -57.19
CA ASP A 265 -2.47 -72.54 -56.29
C ASP A 265 -3.67 -71.68 -55.90
N GLY A 266 -3.70 -71.22 -54.65
CA GLY A 266 -4.53 -70.09 -54.25
C GLY A 266 -3.89 -68.76 -54.66
N PRO A 267 -4.61 -67.64 -54.47
CA PRO A 267 -3.97 -66.39 -54.13
C PRO A 267 -4.31 -65.99 -52.69
N SER A 268 -3.24 -65.71 -51.95
CA SER A 268 -3.17 -64.91 -50.74
C SER A 268 -3.75 -63.52 -50.98
N ASN A 269 -4.61 -63.07 -50.07
CA ASN A 269 -5.13 -61.71 -50.02
C ASN A 269 -4.53 -61.06 -48.76
N ASP A 270 -3.50 -60.24 -48.94
CA ASP A 270 -2.93 -59.41 -47.87
C ASP A 270 -3.74 -58.11 -47.73
N CYS A 271 -4.28 -57.90 -46.53
CA CYS A 271 -4.62 -56.61 -45.92
C CYS A 271 -4.01 -56.60 -44.53
#